data_AF-A0A293LHS1-F1
#
_entry.id   AF-A0A293LHS1-F1
#
_cell.length_a   1.000
_cell.length_b   1.000
_cell.length_c   1.000
_cell.angle_alpha   90.00
_cell.angle_beta   90.00
_cell.angle_gamma   90.00
#
_symmetry.space_group_name_H-M   'P 1'
#
loop_
_entity.id
_entity.type
_entity.pdbx_description
1 polymer ?
#
loop_
_entity_poly.entity_id
_entity_poly.type
_entity_poly.pdbx_seq_one_letter_code
_entity_poly.pdbx_strand_id
1 'polypeptide(L)'
;MIIAPYVTFTGLSPSELARQCPVCLRLFSTRGTMLRHSTLHVPYSVSKYGCSICHKTFTRKHYVKVHRQTIHGIYGDDDVVLCSEESTSMYNTEIS
;
A
#
# COMPACT_ATOMS: atom_id res chain seq x y z
N MET A 1 30.66 22.84 19.70
CA MET A 1 30.30 21.95 18.59
C MET A 1 29.02 21.23 18.99
N ILE A 2 27.86 21.71 18.56
CA ILE A 2 26.56 21.15 18.93
C ILE A 2 26.29 19.98 18.00
N ILE A 3 26.66 18.76 18.42
CA ILE A 3 26.14 17.54 17.82
C ILE A 3 24.68 17.45 18.23
N ALA A 4 23.79 17.79 17.30
CA ALA A 4 22.35 17.59 17.48
C ALA A 4 22.12 16.09 17.74
N PRO A 5 21.61 15.67 18.91
CA PRO A 5 21.45 14.26 19.28
C PRO A 5 20.35 13.54 18.47
N TYR A 6 19.88 14.12 17.37
CA TYR A 6 18.72 13.70 16.61
C TYR A 6 19.03 13.28 15.17
N VAL A 7 20.30 13.29 14.78
CA VAL A 7 20.72 12.82 13.46
C VAL A 7 20.97 11.31 13.56
N THR A 8 20.01 10.52 13.10
CA THR A 8 20.25 9.10 12.83
C THR A 8 21.35 8.97 11.76
N PHE A 9 22.10 7.86 11.76
CA PHE A 9 23.24 7.63 10.84
C PHE A 9 22.91 7.85 9.34
N THR A 10 21.61 7.83 8.99
CA THR A 10 21.10 8.03 7.63
C THR A 10 20.93 9.50 7.23
N GLY A 11 21.17 10.47 8.13
CA GLY A 11 21.02 11.91 7.84
C GLY A 11 19.57 12.38 7.67
N LEU A 12 18.58 11.52 7.92
CA LEU A 12 17.15 11.81 7.79
C LEU A 12 16.52 12.11 9.15
N SER A 13 15.57 13.04 9.16
CA SER A 13 14.70 13.31 10.32
C SER A 13 13.75 12.12 10.58
N PRO A 14 13.21 11.94 11.79
CA PRO A 14 12.26 10.85 12.06
C PRO A 14 10.99 10.96 11.23
N SER A 15 10.59 12.18 10.84
CA SER A 15 9.45 12.41 9.95
C SER A 15 9.69 11.86 8.54
N GLU A 16 10.94 11.89 8.07
CA GLU A 16 11.37 11.36 6.78
C GLU A 16 11.53 9.85 6.86
N LEU A 17 12.10 9.35 7.96
CA LEU A 17 12.23 7.91 8.21
C LEU A 17 10.86 7.22 8.24
N ALA A 18 9.85 7.86 8.85
CA ALA A 18 8.48 7.35 8.86
C ALA A 18 7.82 7.28 7.46
N ARG A 19 8.39 7.97 6.46
CA ARG A 19 7.92 7.99 5.07
C ARG A 19 8.88 7.29 4.11
N GLN A 20 9.96 6.70 4.61
CA GLN A 20 10.93 5.97 3.82
C GLN A 20 10.53 4.49 3.77
N CYS A 21 10.59 3.88 2.58
CA CYS A 21 10.44 2.44 2.45
C CYS A 21 11.67 1.74 3.04
N PRO A 22 11.52 0.79 3.98
CA PRO A 22 12.68 0.11 4.57
C PRO A 22 13.37 -0.87 3.62
N VAL A 23 12.70 -1.27 2.52
CA VAL A 23 13.24 -2.25 1.56
C VAL A 23 14.06 -1.59 0.46
N CYS A 24 13.53 -0.53 -0.16
CA CYS A 24 14.18 0.16 -1.28
C CYS A 24 14.66 1.58 -0.94
N LEU A 25 14.51 2.03 0.31
CA LEU A 25 14.93 3.34 0.83
C LEU A 25 14.30 4.56 0.13
N ARG A 26 13.27 4.35 -0.70
CA ARG A 26 12.54 5.43 -1.37
C ARG A 26 11.73 6.25 -0.38
N LEU A 27 11.82 7.56 -0.47
CA LEU A 27 11.01 8.51 0.32
C LEU A 27 9.67 8.79 -0.36
N PHE A 28 8.63 8.87 0.47
CA PHE A 28 7.27 9.20 0.05
C PHE A 28 6.78 10.49 0.70
N SER A 29 5.72 11.07 0.14
CA SER A 29 5.09 12.28 0.70
C SER A 29 4.34 12.00 2.00
N THR A 30 3.83 10.77 2.19
CA THR A 30 3.08 10.40 3.40
C THR A 30 3.39 8.97 3.84
N ARG A 31 3.22 8.68 5.14
CA ARG A 31 3.39 7.33 5.69
C ARG A 31 2.46 6.32 5.03
N GLY A 32 1.20 6.70 4.79
CA GLY A 32 0.21 5.83 4.15
C GLY A 32 0.58 5.44 2.71
N THR A 33 1.20 6.35 1.94
CA THR A 33 1.66 6.03 0.59
C THR A 33 2.89 5.11 0.60
N MET A 34 3.79 5.27 1.57
CA MET A 34 4.92 4.37 1.80
C MET A 34 4.46 2.96 2.19
N LEU A 35 3.56 2.83 3.17
CA LEU A 35 3.03 1.52 3.61
C LEU A 35 2.31 0.78 2.47
N ARG A 36 1.57 1.52 1.64
CA ARG A 36 0.92 0.97 0.46
C ARG A 36 1.90 0.58 -0.64
N HIS A 37 3.06 1.23 -0.71
CA HIS A 37 4.11 0.85 -1.63
C HIS A 37 4.85 -0.41 -1.16
N SER A 38 5.07 -0.59 0.14
CA SER A 38 5.80 -1.76 0.65
C SER A 38 5.10 -3.08 0.32
N THR A 39 3.78 -3.08 0.10
CA THR A 39 3.03 -4.26 -0.38
C THR A 39 3.46 -4.73 -1.77
N LEU A 40 4.17 -3.91 -2.56
CA LEU A 40 4.71 -4.31 -3.87
C LEU A 40 6.00 -5.11 -3.74
N HIS A 41 6.68 -5.04 -2.59
CA HIS A 41 7.84 -5.89 -2.30
C HIS A 41 7.42 -7.29 -1.85
N VAL A 42 6.14 -7.51 -1.56
CA VAL A 42 5.59 -8.83 -1.29
C VAL A 42 5.42 -9.56 -2.63
N PRO A 43 6.06 -10.74 -2.83
CA PRO A 43 6.02 -11.45 -4.11
C PRO A 43 4.61 -11.90 -4.51
N TYR A 44 3.76 -12.17 -3.52
CA TYR A 44 2.33 -12.42 -3.71
C TYR A 44 1.56 -11.11 -3.51
N SER A 45 1.47 -10.28 -4.55
CA SER A 45 0.64 -9.08 -4.47
C SER A 45 -0.83 -9.49 -4.43
N VAL A 46 -1.43 -9.42 -3.25
CA VAL A 46 -2.82 -9.85 -3.05
C VAL A 46 -3.76 -8.83 -3.72
N SER A 47 -4.30 -9.20 -4.87
CA SER A 47 -5.37 -8.45 -5.52
C SER A 47 -6.68 -8.68 -4.78
N LYS A 48 -7.00 -7.80 -3.84
CA LYS A 48 -8.16 -7.94 -2.94
C LYS A 48 -9.50 -7.55 -3.55
N TYR A 49 -9.50 -6.80 -4.66
CA TYR A 49 -10.71 -6.20 -5.21
C TYR A 49 -10.95 -6.66 -6.64
N GLY A 50 -12.08 -7.28 -6.90
CA GLY A 50 -12.52 -7.74 -8.21
C GLY A 50 -13.65 -6.88 -8.79
N CYS A 51 -13.71 -6.80 -10.11
CA CYS A 51 -14.89 -6.34 -10.82
C CYS A 51 -15.96 -7.45 -10.81
N SER A 52 -17.19 -7.17 -10.41
CA SER A 52 -18.28 -8.16 -10.46
C SER A 52 -18.68 -8.56 -11.89
N ILE A 53 -18.36 -7.75 -12.90
CA ILE A 53 -18.84 -7.90 -14.28
C ILE A 53 -17.91 -8.77 -15.10
N CYS A 54 -16.60 -8.48 -15.04
CA CYS A 54 -15.59 -9.20 -15.82
C CYS A 54 -14.61 -10.01 -14.94
N HIS A 55 -14.82 -10.02 -13.62
CA HIS A 55 -13.98 -10.71 -12.63
C HIS A 55 -12.49 -10.32 -12.64
N LYS A 56 -12.14 -9.23 -13.32
CA LYS A 56 -10.78 -8.71 -13.30
C LYS A 56 -10.41 -8.24 -11.90
N THR A 57 -9.27 -8.69 -11.40
CA THR A 57 -8.78 -8.36 -10.06
C THR A 57 -7.81 -7.18 -10.06
N PHE A 58 -7.79 -6.48 -8.93
CA PHE A 58 -7.02 -5.26 -8.70
C PHE A 58 -6.56 -5.21 -7.23
N THR A 59 -5.44 -4.54 -7.00
CA THR A 59 -4.87 -4.37 -5.64
C THR A 59 -5.58 -3.30 -4.81
N ARG A 60 -6.39 -2.43 -5.42
CA ARG A 60 -7.07 -1.32 -4.72
C ARG A 60 -8.49 -1.07 -5.25
N LYS A 61 -9.43 -0.76 -4.35
CA LYS A 61 -10.84 -0.43 -4.68
C LYS A 61 -10.95 0.71 -5.70
N HIS A 62 -10.12 1.74 -5.58
CA HIS A 62 -10.12 2.87 -6.52
C HIS A 62 -9.90 2.42 -7.97
N TYR A 63 -9.00 1.46 -8.22
CA TYR A 63 -8.75 0.97 -9.57
C TYR A 63 -9.94 0.19 -10.14
N VAL A 64 -10.66 -0.57 -9.31
CA VAL A 64 -11.92 -1.23 -9.73
C VAL A 64 -12.96 -0.19 -10.10
N LYS A 65 -13.11 0.87 -9.31
CA LYS A 65 -14.07 1.95 -9.58
C LYS A 65 -13.79 2.63 -10.93
N VAL A 66 -12.54 3.03 -11.16
CA VAL A 66 -12.13 3.65 -12.43
C VAL A 66 -12.35 2.67 -13.60
N HIS A 67 -11.93 1.41 -13.44
CA HIS A 67 -12.14 0.38 -14.45
C HIS A 67 -13.63 0.18 -14.79
N ARG A 68 -14.51 0.12 -13.78
CA ARG A 68 -15.95 0.02 -13.99
C ARG A 68 -16.50 1.22 -14.76
N GLN A 69 -16.04 2.42 -14.41
CA GLN A 69 -16.48 3.64 -15.08
C GLN A 69 -16.01 3.70 -16.54
N THR A 70 -14.76 3.34 -16.82
CA THR A 70 -14.17 3.50 -18.17
C THR A 70 -14.42 2.32 -19.10
N ILE A 71 -14.54 1.11 -18.57
CA ILE A 71 -14.72 -0.12 -19.38
C ILE A 71 -16.18 -0.56 -19.42
N HIS A 72 -16.93 -0.36 -18.34
CA HIS A 72 -18.34 -0.81 -18.24
C HIS A 72 -19.35 0.34 -18.17
N GLY A 73 -18.90 1.60 -18.08
CA GLY A 73 -19.80 2.77 -17.99
C GLY A 73 -20.59 2.84 -16.69
N ILE A 74 -20.19 2.12 -15.63
CA ILE A 74 -20.96 2.05 -14.37
C ILE A 74 -20.39 3.00 -13.33
N TYR A 75 -21.29 3.77 -12.71
CA TYR A 75 -21.01 4.73 -11.66
C TYR A 75 -21.63 4.24 -10.36
N GLY A 76 -20.81 3.75 -9.42
CA GLY A 76 -21.30 3.23 -8.14
C GLY A 76 -20.21 2.47 -7.39
N ASP A 77 -20.45 2.07 -6.14
CA ASP A 77 -19.47 1.35 -5.31
C ASP A 77 -19.94 -0.03 -4.81
N ASP A 78 -21.23 -0.29 -4.99
CA ASP A 78 -22.00 -1.52 -4.77
C ASP A 78 -21.45 -2.77 -5.48
N ASP A 79 -20.99 -2.67 -6.73
CA ASP A 79 -20.55 -3.87 -7.47
C ASP A 79 -19.05 -4.23 -7.35
N VAL A 80 -18.39 -3.95 -6.22
CA VAL A 80 -16.99 -4.37 -5.99
C VAL A 80 -16.96 -5.68 -5.20
N VAL A 81 -16.39 -6.73 -5.81
CA VAL A 81 -16.21 -8.03 -5.15
C VAL A 81 -14.92 -8.00 -4.32
N LEU A 82 -15.00 -8.46 -3.07
CA LEU A 82 -13.80 -8.75 -2.28
C LEU A 82 -13.41 -10.21 -2.52
N CYS A 83 -12.26 -10.43 -3.16
CA CYS A 83 -11.70 -11.77 -3.33
C CYS A 83 -10.94 -12.11 -2.03
N SER A 84 -11.64 -12.77 -1.11
CA SER A 84 -11.08 -13.26 0.16
C SER A 84 -10.42 -14.60 -0.07
N GLU A 85 -9.15 -14.60 -0.46
CA GLU A 85 -8.30 -15.78 -0.35
C GLU A 85 -7.40 -15.56 0.85
N GLU A 86 -7.75 -16.20 1.95
CA GLU A 86 -7.01 -16.18 3.20
C GLU A 86 -5.62 -16.79 2.97
N SER A 87 -4.57 -15.98 3.01
CA SER A 87 -3.18 -16.45 3.05
C SER A 87 -2.25 -15.37 3.64
N THR A 88 -2.06 -15.51 4.94
CA THR A 88 -0.84 -15.22 5.72
C THR A 88 -0.51 -13.75 6.03
N SER A 89 -0.92 -13.36 7.25
CA SER A 89 -0.07 -12.79 8.31
C SER A 89 1.26 -12.16 7.87
N MET A 90 1.38 -10.83 8.00
CA MET A 90 2.68 -10.20 8.28
C MET A 90 2.54 -8.79 8.91
N TYR A 91 1.53 -8.59 9.75
CA TYR A 91 1.74 -7.71 10.90
C TYR A 91 1.84 -8.63 12.10
N ASN A 92 3.07 -8.86 12.55
CA ASN A 92 3.41 -9.24 13.92
C ASN A 92 4.88 -8.88 14.03
N THR A 93 5.14 -7.63 14.39
CA THR A 93 6.37 -7.30 15.07
C THR A 93 5.93 -6.58 16.33
N GLU A 94 5.47 -7.38 17.29
CA GLU A 94 5.57 -7.02 18.69
C GLU A 94 7.04 -6.73 18.94
N ILE A 95 7.35 -5.44 19.09
CA ILE A 95 8.63 -4.95 19.55
C ILE A 95 8.76 -5.48 20.98
N SER A 96 9.74 -6.37 21.20
CA SER A 96 10.19 -6.77 22.54
C SER A 96 10.75 -5.60 23.33
#